data_AF-A0A524AWP1-F1
#
_entry.id   AF-A0A524AWP1-F1
#
_cell.length_a   1.000
_cell.length_b   1.000
_cell.length_c   1.000
_cell.angle_alpha   90.00
_cell.angle_beta   90.00
_cell.angle_gamma   90.00
#
_symmetry.space_group_name_H-M   'P 1'
#
loop_
_entity.id
_entity.type
_entity.pdbx_description
1 polymer ?
#
loop_
_entity_poly.entity_id
_entity_poly.type
_entity_poly.pdbx_seq_one_letter_code
_entity_poly.pdbx_strand_id
1 'polypeptide(L)'
;MLTPEDTLRLNVLISTCVAIRVDVYKLVVVGLTKDKKEQTITLNPGIDSGKYIQAVQKLLVNQVLGSMGGYPSYLKRWSRMGQVSSNNLGSLLKIGNIEAVVAVANSKNLNEEVLDLVWWCATNTDQQAEIGRFLLTRDFVVQHDVGKQIADYLLEFLPFTDDTTQLIDTTNLLLQDDLISQEAKDRLWKQGMRKTAFLVGFIERMKGNLPNNDNTVALSLGKKELDCVNTEQGQIMLKTISHILKKINQEHVLYRTLEVLGACLSHPMIQPLDQIEDLQNQAQSVSETLGLDDEKIKARLLLAGVNERLAVSTISAHSLAGSAIRKKLSNVLNPIQDALKLLTAP
;
A
#
# COMPACT_ATOMS: atom_id res chain seq x y z
N MET A 1 -10.50 -7.76 -38.97
CA MET A 1 -11.58 -6.77 -38.79
C MET A 1 -12.63 -7.39 -37.88
N LEU A 2 -13.46 -6.58 -37.20
CA LEU A 2 -14.59 -7.10 -36.42
C LEU A 2 -15.63 -7.72 -37.35
N THR A 3 -16.34 -8.74 -36.87
CA THR A 3 -17.49 -9.27 -37.61
C THR A 3 -18.62 -8.23 -37.63
N PRO A 4 -19.50 -8.22 -38.65
CA PRO A 4 -20.66 -7.34 -38.66
C PRO A 4 -21.59 -7.55 -37.45
N GLU A 5 -21.73 -8.81 -37.01
CA GLU A 5 -22.52 -9.17 -35.83
C GLU A 5 -21.95 -8.56 -34.55
N ASP A 6 -20.64 -8.74 -34.29
CA ASP A 6 -20.00 -8.16 -33.09
C ASP A 6 -20.02 -6.63 -33.14
N THR A 7 -19.84 -6.04 -34.33
CA THR A 7 -19.92 -4.58 -34.52
C THR A 7 -21.31 -4.05 -34.11
N LEU A 8 -22.38 -4.70 -34.57
CA LEU A 8 -23.75 -4.32 -34.20
C LEU A 8 -23.98 -4.47 -32.69
N ARG A 9 -23.61 -5.61 -32.12
CA ARG A 9 -23.79 -5.90 -30.68
C ARG A 9 -23.04 -4.90 -29.81
N LEU A 10 -21.79 -4.55 -30.17
CA LEU A 10 -20.98 -3.57 -29.42
C LEU A 10 -21.59 -2.16 -29.48
N ASN A 11 -22.14 -1.74 -30.62
CA ASN A 11 -22.82 -0.46 -30.76
C ASN A 11 -24.12 -0.39 -29.93
N VAL A 12 -24.83 -1.50 -29.79
CA VAL A 12 -26.01 -1.59 -28.89
C VAL A 12 -25.54 -1.53 -27.43
N LEU A 13 -24.49 -2.27 -27.07
CA LEU A 13 -23.97 -2.32 -25.71
C LEU A 13 -23.50 -0.94 -25.23
N ILE A 14 -22.75 -0.19 -26.05
CA ILE A 14 -22.27 1.15 -25.65
C ILE A 14 -23.38 2.18 -25.46
N SER A 15 -24.47 2.04 -26.21
CA SER A 15 -25.64 2.93 -26.12
C SER A 15 -26.50 2.64 -24.89
N THR A 16 -26.49 1.40 -24.39
CA THR A 16 -27.36 0.94 -23.30
C THR A 16 -26.65 0.87 -21.94
N CYS A 17 -25.32 0.79 -21.92
CA CYS A 17 -24.53 0.62 -20.71
C CYS A 17 -23.88 1.92 -20.22
N VAL A 18 -23.66 2.02 -18.91
CA VAL A 18 -22.95 3.11 -18.24
C VAL A 18 -21.45 2.86 -18.12
N ALA A 19 -21.03 1.59 -18.12
CA ALA A 19 -19.63 1.19 -18.05
C ALA A 19 -19.41 -0.09 -18.87
N ILE A 20 -18.19 -0.31 -19.34
CA ILE A 20 -17.80 -1.46 -20.17
C ILE A 20 -16.45 -1.97 -19.70
N ARG A 21 -16.33 -3.28 -19.47
CA ARG A 21 -15.04 -3.97 -19.33
C ARG A 21 -14.86 -5.02 -20.42
N VAL A 22 -13.61 -5.26 -20.77
CA VAL A 22 -13.22 -6.27 -21.75
C VAL A 22 -12.34 -7.29 -21.04
N ASP A 23 -12.82 -8.53 -20.96
CA ASP A 23 -12.05 -9.67 -20.48
C ASP A 23 -11.26 -10.23 -21.67
N VAL A 24 -9.98 -9.90 -21.73
CA VAL A 24 -9.09 -10.29 -22.84
C VAL A 24 -8.78 -11.77 -22.87
N TYR A 25 -8.88 -12.46 -21.74
CA TYR A 25 -8.60 -13.89 -21.61
C TYR A 25 -9.81 -14.72 -22.02
N LYS A 26 -11.00 -14.32 -21.60
CA LYS A 26 -12.26 -15.00 -21.97
C LYS A 26 -12.80 -14.55 -23.32
N LEU A 27 -12.24 -13.47 -23.89
CA LEU A 27 -12.72 -12.83 -25.12
C LEU A 27 -14.19 -12.44 -25.00
N VAL A 28 -14.50 -11.71 -23.92
CA VAL A 28 -15.85 -11.28 -23.60
C VAL A 28 -15.87 -9.78 -23.34
N VAL A 29 -16.89 -9.09 -23.85
CA VAL A 29 -17.20 -7.71 -23.50
C VAL A 29 -18.41 -7.71 -22.58
N VAL A 30 -18.27 -7.11 -21.41
CA VAL A 30 -19.35 -6.97 -20.44
C VAL A 30 -19.69 -5.49 -20.33
N GLY A 31 -20.97 -5.17 -20.47
CA GLY A 31 -21.52 -3.84 -20.24
C GLY A 31 -22.37 -3.83 -18.97
N LEU A 32 -22.22 -2.81 -18.15
CA LEU A 32 -23.05 -2.59 -16.97
C LEU A 32 -24.14 -1.56 -17.30
N THR A 33 -25.40 -1.92 -17.11
CA THR A 33 -26.55 -1.00 -17.28
C THR A 33 -26.73 -0.07 -16.08
N LYS A 34 -27.57 0.97 -16.22
CA LYS A 34 -27.94 1.86 -15.10
C LYS A 34 -28.54 1.09 -13.91
N ASP A 35 -29.29 0.04 -14.18
CA ASP A 35 -29.91 -0.82 -13.18
C ASP A 35 -28.95 -1.90 -12.63
N LYS A 36 -27.63 -1.72 -12.83
CA LYS A 36 -26.55 -2.64 -12.39
C LYS A 36 -26.68 -4.07 -12.92
N LYS A 37 -27.38 -4.28 -14.04
CA LYS A 37 -27.43 -5.57 -14.75
C LYS A 37 -26.30 -5.67 -15.76
N GLU A 38 -25.62 -6.81 -15.80
CA GLU A 38 -24.57 -7.10 -16.78
C GLU A 38 -25.17 -7.60 -18.10
N GLN A 39 -24.66 -7.07 -19.21
CA GLN A 39 -24.89 -7.56 -20.57
C GLN A 39 -23.58 -8.08 -21.13
N THR A 40 -23.58 -9.33 -21.61
CA THR A 40 -22.35 -10.04 -21.97
C THR A 40 -22.35 -10.37 -23.46
N ILE A 41 -21.27 -10.01 -24.15
CA ILE A 41 -21.00 -10.38 -25.55
C ILE A 41 -19.77 -11.27 -25.58
N THR A 42 -19.95 -12.53 -25.98
CA THR A 42 -18.82 -13.41 -26.34
C THR A 42 -18.33 -13.02 -27.73
N LEU A 43 -17.03 -12.72 -27.84
CA LEU A 43 -16.39 -12.36 -29.09
C LEU A 43 -15.98 -13.62 -29.85
N ASN A 44 -16.24 -13.64 -31.16
CA ASN A 44 -15.86 -14.76 -32.03
C ASN A 44 -14.83 -14.28 -33.07
N PRO A 45 -13.54 -14.18 -32.69
CA PRO A 45 -12.53 -13.61 -33.57
C PRO A 45 -12.27 -14.54 -34.77
N GLY A 46 -12.44 -14.01 -35.99
CA GLY A 46 -11.98 -14.67 -37.22
C GLY A 46 -10.49 -14.46 -37.51
N ILE A 47 -9.75 -13.84 -36.58
CA ILE A 47 -8.33 -13.47 -36.69
C ILE A 47 -7.64 -13.69 -35.34
N ASP A 48 -6.36 -13.34 -35.25
CA ASP A 48 -5.62 -13.23 -33.99
C ASP A 48 -6.44 -12.47 -32.91
N SER A 49 -6.57 -13.06 -31.73
CA SER A 49 -7.39 -12.56 -30.64
C SER A 49 -6.92 -11.19 -30.14
N GLY A 50 -5.60 -10.97 -30.05
CA GLY A 50 -5.02 -9.68 -29.66
C GLY A 50 -5.39 -8.55 -30.62
N LYS A 51 -5.26 -8.79 -31.93
CA LYS A 51 -5.72 -7.84 -32.97
C LYS A 51 -7.23 -7.63 -32.94
N TYR A 52 -8.00 -8.65 -32.59
CA TYR A 52 -9.46 -8.54 -32.45
C TYR A 52 -9.84 -7.62 -31.28
N ILE A 53 -9.23 -7.82 -30.11
CA ILE A 53 -9.41 -6.96 -28.94
C ILE A 53 -9.03 -5.51 -29.24
N GLN A 54 -7.92 -5.28 -29.95
CA GLN A 54 -7.55 -3.92 -30.37
C GLN A 54 -8.61 -3.28 -31.28
N ALA A 55 -9.24 -4.06 -32.15
CA ALA A 55 -10.32 -3.57 -33.00
C ALA A 55 -11.60 -3.26 -32.19
N VAL A 56 -11.93 -4.08 -31.19
CA VAL A 56 -13.03 -3.82 -30.23
C VAL A 56 -12.78 -2.52 -29.48
N GLN A 57 -11.61 -2.37 -28.86
CA GLN A 57 -11.23 -1.16 -28.12
C GLN A 57 -11.25 0.08 -29.02
N LYS A 58 -10.75 -0.03 -30.25
CA LYS A 58 -10.80 1.08 -31.22
C LYS A 58 -12.22 1.50 -31.56
N LEU A 59 -13.15 0.55 -31.71
CA LEU A 59 -14.57 0.85 -31.91
C LEU A 59 -15.14 1.59 -30.70
N LEU A 60 -14.92 1.08 -29.49
CA LEU A 60 -15.43 1.69 -28.26
C LEU A 60 -14.88 3.11 -28.06
N VAL A 61 -13.57 3.31 -28.23
CA VAL A 61 -12.93 4.64 -28.16
C VAL A 61 -13.59 5.61 -29.15
N ASN A 62 -13.76 5.20 -30.41
CA ASN A 62 -14.33 6.06 -31.45
C ASN A 62 -15.78 6.46 -31.13
N GLN A 63 -16.57 5.55 -30.54
CA GLN A 63 -17.95 5.84 -30.16
C GLN A 63 -18.05 6.76 -28.94
N VAL A 64 -17.15 6.61 -27.96
CA VAL A 64 -17.15 7.43 -26.75
C VAL A 64 -16.59 8.83 -26.99
N LEU A 65 -15.48 8.93 -27.72
CA LEU A 65 -14.69 10.18 -27.85
C LEU A 65 -14.84 10.84 -29.23
N GLY A 66 -15.55 10.22 -30.17
CA GLY A 66 -15.66 10.67 -31.55
C GLY A 66 -14.44 10.33 -32.41
N SER A 67 -14.53 10.67 -33.70
CA SER A 67 -13.53 10.34 -34.74
C SER A 67 -12.32 11.27 -34.74
N MET A 68 -11.67 11.47 -33.60
CA MET A 68 -10.46 12.30 -33.48
C MET A 68 -9.23 11.43 -33.16
N GLY A 69 -8.61 10.88 -34.20
CA GLY A 69 -7.18 10.56 -34.18
C GLY A 69 -6.70 9.36 -33.36
N GLY A 70 -7.42 8.23 -33.37
CA GLY A 70 -6.85 6.88 -33.24
C GLY A 70 -6.24 6.43 -31.88
N TYR A 71 -6.61 5.21 -31.48
CA TYR A 71 -5.89 4.39 -30.50
C TYR A 71 -4.51 3.96 -31.05
N PRO A 72 -3.40 3.97 -30.27
CA PRO A 72 -3.24 4.27 -28.84
C PRO A 72 -2.67 5.69 -28.55
N SER A 73 -2.54 6.54 -29.57
CA SER A 73 -1.96 7.89 -29.48
C SER A 73 -2.68 8.78 -28.46
N TYR A 74 -3.99 8.58 -28.29
CA TYR A 74 -4.82 9.35 -27.36
C TYR A 74 -4.47 9.08 -25.90
N LEU A 75 -4.35 7.80 -25.48
CA LEU A 75 -4.02 7.42 -24.10
C LEU A 75 -2.64 7.95 -23.66
N LYS A 76 -1.64 7.90 -24.54
CA LYS A 76 -0.28 8.41 -24.24
C LYS A 76 -0.23 9.94 -24.09
N ARG A 77 -1.06 10.69 -24.79
CA ARG A 77 -1.18 12.16 -24.62
C ARG A 77 -1.95 12.51 -23.35
N TRP A 78 -2.92 11.68 -22.97
CA TRP A 78 -3.74 11.84 -21.78
C TRP A 78 -2.99 11.64 -20.47
N SER A 79 -2.17 10.58 -20.38
CA SER A 79 -1.27 10.34 -19.25
C SER A 79 -0.28 11.50 -19.04
N ARG A 80 0.10 12.21 -20.12
CA ARG A 80 0.99 13.37 -20.09
C ARG A 80 0.31 14.71 -19.81
N MET A 81 -0.99 14.86 -20.10
CA MET A 81 -1.69 16.16 -20.02
C MET A 81 -2.31 16.45 -18.63
N GLY A 82 -2.27 15.52 -17.68
CA GLY A 82 -2.53 15.80 -16.25
C GLY A 82 -3.91 16.34 -15.88
N GLN A 83 -4.80 16.58 -16.84
CA GLN A 83 -6.14 17.10 -16.62
C GLN A 83 -7.11 16.41 -17.58
N VAL A 84 -7.84 15.43 -17.04
CA VAL A 84 -9.16 15.10 -17.56
C VAL A 84 -10.01 16.35 -17.33
N SER A 85 -10.46 17.02 -18.39
CA SER A 85 -11.52 18.01 -18.27
C SER A 85 -12.67 17.32 -17.52
N SER A 86 -13.00 17.86 -16.34
CA SER A 86 -13.88 17.33 -15.29
C SER A 86 -15.22 16.74 -15.74
N ASN A 87 -15.63 16.93 -16.99
CA ASN A 87 -17.03 16.86 -17.36
C ASN A 87 -17.54 15.47 -17.76
N ASN A 88 -16.73 14.39 -17.81
CA ASN A 88 -17.29 13.06 -18.10
C ASN A 88 -16.44 11.82 -17.73
N LEU A 89 -16.05 11.66 -16.45
CA LEU A 89 -15.33 10.45 -15.99
C LEU A 89 -16.07 9.15 -16.34
N GLY A 90 -17.41 9.15 -16.23
CA GLY A 90 -18.23 7.99 -16.55
C GLY A 90 -18.12 7.53 -18.00
N SER A 91 -17.99 8.46 -18.96
CA SER A 91 -17.80 8.08 -20.37
C SER A 91 -16.51 7.33 -20.61
N LEU A 92 -15.46 7.62 -19.84
CA LEU A 92 -14.16 6.95 -19.97
C LEU A 92 -14.26 5.48 -19.57
N LEU A 93 -15.14 5.16 -18.63
CA LEU A 93 -15.41 3.79 -18.20
C LEU A 93 -16.19 2.98 -19.26
N LYS A 94 -16.68 3.62 -20.34
CA LYS A 94 -17.25 2.92 -21.50
C LYS A 94 -16.20 2.53 -22.54
N ILE A 95 -14.94 2.93 -22.39
CA ILE A 95 -13.90 2.67 -23.40
C ILE A 95 -13.52 1.18 -23.47
N GLY A 96 -13.79 0.40 -22.41
CA GLY A 96 -13.41 -1.02 -22.37
C GLY A 96 -11.88 -1.23 -22.39
N ASN A 97 -11.14 -0.25 -21.86
CA ASN A 97 -9.69 -0.30 -21.74
C ASN A 97 -9.28 -0.01 -20.30
N ILE A 98 -8.44 -0.88 -19.73
CA ILE A 98 -8.00 -0.77 -18.35
C ILE A 98 -7.23 0.53 -18.06
N GLU A 99 -6.48 1.06 -19.04
CA GLU A 99 -5.77 2.34 -18.89
C GLU A 99 -6.72 3.52 -18.67
N ALA A 100 -7.93 3.46 -19.24
CA ALA A 100 -8.97 4.45 -18.98
C ALA A 100 -9.50 4.33 -17.55
N VAL A 101 -9.65 3.10 -17.04
CA VAL A 101 -10.06 2.84 -15.65
C VAL A 101 -9.00 3.36 -14.67
N VAL A 102 -7.72 3.10 -14.94
CA VAL A 102 -6.59 3.64 -14.14
C VAL A 102 -6.59 5.16 -14.16
N ALA A 103 -6.81 5.78 -15.32
CA ALA A 103 -6.88 7.24 -15.42
C ALA A 103 -8.04 7.83 -14.60
N VAL A 104 -9.22 7.19 -14.63
CA VAL A 104 -10.37 7.61 -13.82
C VAL A 104 -10.08 7.41 -12.33
N ALA A 105 -9.54 6.25 -11.94
CA ALA A 105 -9.13 5.98 -10.56
C ALA A 105 -8.16 7.06 -10.06
N ASN A 106 -7.16 7.44 -10.85
CA ASN A 106 -6.17 8.47 -10.51
C ASN A 106 -6.69 9.93 -10.59
N SER A 107 -7.92 10.15 -11.04
CA SER A 107 -8.47 11.50 -11.21
C SER A 107 -8.65 12.21 -9.87
N LYS A 108 -8.22 13.47 -9.76
CA LYS A 108 -8.52 14.33 -8.59
C LYS A 108 -10.03 14.56 -8.41
N ASN A 109 -10.80 14.43 -9.48
CA ASN A 109 -12.26 14.61 -9.49
C ASN A 109 -13.03 13.30 -9.36
N LEU A 110 -12.38 12.18 -8.98
CA LEU A 110 -13.08 10.93 -8.68
C LEU A 110 -14.10 11.19 -7.56
N ASN A 111 -15.33 10.75 -7.76
CA ASN A 111 -16.45 10.91 -6.84
C ASN A 111 -17.19 9.58 -6.64
N GLU A 112 -18.13 9.55 -5.71
CA GLU A 112 -18.94 8.37 -5.39
C GLU A 112 -19.76 7.86 -6.59
N GLU A 113 -20.25 8.76 -7.45
CA GLU A 113 -21.09 8.41 -8.61
C GLU A 113 -20.41 7.45 -9.58
N VAL A 114 -19.08 7.54 -9.72
CA VAL A 114 -18.30 6.68 -10.62
C VAL A 114 -17.44 5.66 -9.89
N LEU A 115 -17.31 5.72 -8.56
CA LEU A 115 -16.45 4.83 -7.77
C LEU A 115 -16.81 3.35 -7.97
N ASP A 116 -18.10 3.02 -7.84
CA ASP A 116 -18.60 1.66 -8.11
C ASP A 116 -18.24 1.18 -9.51
N LEU A 117 -18.34 2.08 -10.49
CA LEU A 117 -18.11 1.75 -11.89
C LEU A 117 -16.62 1.52 -12.15
N VAL A 118 -15.73 2.29 -11.51
CA VAL A 118 -14.28 2.08 -11.57
C VAL A 118 -13.94 0.70 -11.01
N TRP A 119 -14.44 0.38 -9.83
CA TRP A 119 -14.16 -0.91 -9.19
C TRP A 119 -14.70 -2.09 -10.01
N TRP A 120 -15.93 -1.95 -10.51
CA TRP A 120 -16.52 -2.94 -11.40
C TRP A 120 -15.71 -3.11 -12.70
N CYS A 121 -15.28 -2.02 -13.33
CA CYS A 121 -14.46 -2.08 -14.54
C CYS A 121 -13.07 -2.70 -14.31
N ALA A 122 -12.53 -2.60 -13.10
CA ALA A 122 -11.25 -3.20 -12.73
C ALA A 122 -11.33 -4.73 -12.56
N THR A 123 -12.54 -5.31 -12.48
CA THR A 123 -12.74 -6.74 -12.17
C THR A 123 -12.19 -7.67 -13.26
N ASN A 124 -11.49 -8.74 -12.84
CA ASN A 124 -10.83 -9.73 -13.72
C ASN A 124 -9.77 -9.11 -14.63
N THR A 125 -9.02 -8.13 -14.13
CA THR A 125 -7.90 -7.52 -14.84
C THR A 125 -6.62 -7.62 -14.02
N ASP A 126 -5.47 -7.66 -14.70
CA ASP A 126 -4.18 -7.74 -14.04
C ASP A 126 -3.88 -6.53 -13.13
N GLN A 127 -4.58 -5.41 -13.35
CA GLN A 127 -4.43 -4.17 -12.58
C GLN A 127 -5.44 -4.03 -11.43
N GLN A 128 -6.32 -5.02 -11.19
CA GLN A 128 -7.37 -4.92 -10.16
C GLN A 128 -6.79 -4.65 -8.76
N ALA A 129 -5.73 -5.38 -8.38
CA ALA A 129 -5.08 -5.19 -7.08
C ALA A 129 -4.38 -3.82 -6.97
N GLU A 130 -3.78 -3.33 -8.05
CA GLU A 130 -3.11 -2.03 -8.07
C GLU A 130 -4.12 -0.88 -7.99
N ILE A 131 -5.20 -0.95 -8.76
CA ILE A 131 -6.32 -0.01 -8.70
C ILE A 131 -6.94 -0.03 -7.30
N GLY A 132 -7.15 -1.21 -6.71
CA GLY A 132 -7.69 -1.36 -5.36
C GLY A 132 -6.81 -0.68 -4.30
N ARG A 133 -5.49 -0.95 -4.33
CA ARG A 133 -4.54 -0.27 -3.43
C ARG A 133 -4.60 1.24 -3.59
N PHE A 134 -4.61 1.73 -4.83
CA PHE A 134 -4.68 3.15 -5.12
C PHE A 134 -5.99 3.77 -4.59
N LEU A 135 -7.14 3.13 -4.83
CA LEU A 135 -8.43 3.62 -4.37
C LEU A 135 -8.51 3.71 -2.84
N LEU A 136 -7.97 2.73 -2.12
CA LEU A 136 -7.91 2.75 -0.64
C LEU A 136 -6.96 3.80 -0.05
N THR A 137 -6.17 4.52 -0.86
CA THR A 137 -5.42 5.69 -0.38
C THR A 137 -6.30 6.92 -0.13
N ARG A 138 -7.58 6.87 -0.55
CA ARG A 138 -8.52 8.00 -0.46
C ARG A 138 -9.52 7.79 0.66
N ASP A 139 -9.57 8.73 1.60
CA ASP A 139 -10.43 8.64 2.79
C ASP A 139 -11.91 8.38 2.46
N PHE A 140 -12.48 9.05 1.45
CA PHE A 140 -13.89 8.84 1.09
C PHE A 140 -14.16 7.43 0.55
N VAL A 141 -13.17 6.76 -0.03
CA VAL A 141 -13.32 5.37 -0.49
C VAL A 141 -13.33 4.43 0.70
N VAL A 142 -12.49 4.68 1.71
CA VAL A 142 -12.44 3.89 2.95
C VAL A 142 -13.79 3.92 3.67
N GLN A 143 -14.49 5.06 3.66
CA GLN A 143 -15.82 5.22 4.26
C GLN A 143 -16.96 4.67 3.39
N HIS A 144 -16.72 4.37 2.12
CA HIS A 144 -17.74 3.88 1.19
C HIS A 144 -17.81 2.35 1.21
N ASP A 145 -18.98 1.76 0.89
CA ASP A 145 -19.18 0.30 0.86
C ASP A 145 -18.22 -0.42 -0.09
N VAL A 146 -17.83 0.24 -1.18
CA VAL A 146 -16.82 -0.25 -2.12
C VAL A 146 -15.45 -0.40 -1.47
N GLY A 147 -15.10 0.42 -0.48
CA GLY A 147 -13.85 0.28 0.28
C GLY A 147 -13.73 -1.10 0.91
N LYS A 148 -14.82 -1.61 1.52
CA LYS A 148 -14.87 -2.95 2.11
C LYS A 148 -14.71 -4.04 1.06
N GLN A 149 -15.38 -3.91 -0.09
CA GLN A 149 -15.23 -4.86 -1.20
C GLN A 149 -13.80 -4.90 -1.76
N ILE A 150 -13.13 -3.74 -1.85
CA ILE A 150 -11.73 -3.65 -2.26
C ILE A 150 -10.84 -4.32 -1.21
N ALA A 151 -11.09 -4.06 0.08
CA ALA A 151 -10.32 -4.63 1.16
C ALA A 151 -10.44 -6.17 1.20
N ASP A 152 -11.64 -6.71 1.05
CA ASP A 152 -11.88 -8.15 0.96
C ASP A 152 -11.11 -8.78 -0.19
N TYR A 153 -11.19 -8.18 -1.39
CA TYR A 153 -10.42 -8.64 -2.56
C TYR A 153 -8.91 -8.61 -2.30
N LEU A 154 -8.38 -7.51 -1.76
CA LEU A 154 -6.95 -7.37 -1.50
C LEU A 154 -6.46 -8.33 -0.42
N LEU A 155 -7.29 -8.63 0.59
CA LEU A 155 -6.99 -9.61 1.63
C LEU A 155 -6.89 -11.03 1.04
N GLU A 156 -7.79 -11.40 0.14
CA GLU A 156 -7.75 -12.67 -0.59
C GLU A 156 -6.58 -12.73 -1.59
N PHE A 157 -6.22 -11.60 -2.20
CA PHE A 157 -5.13 -11.50 -3.16
C PHE A 157 -3.74 -11.48 -2.51
N LEU A 158 -3.64 -11.10 -1.23
CA LEU A 158 -2.40 -10.94 -0.48
C LEU A 158 -1.42 -12.13 -0.57
N PRO A 159 -1.85 -13.41 -0.53
CA PRO A 159 -0.95 -14.56 -0.66
C PRO A 159 -0.24 -14.66 -2.01
N PHE A 160 -0.79 -14.03 -3.06
CA PHE A 160 -0.24 -14.00 -4.41
C PHE A 160 0.66 -12.79 -4.67
N THR A 161 0.87 -11.94 -3.65
CA THR A 161 1.74 -10.77 -3.77
C THR A 161 3.17 -11.14 -3.36
N ASP A 162 4.08 -11.09 -4.34
CA ASP A 162 5.51 -11.36 -4.13
C ASP A 162 6.29 -10.11 -3.72
N ASP A 163 5.89 -8.94 -4.23
CA ASP A 163 6.57 -7.68 -3.94
C ASP A 163 6.39 -7.29 -2.46
N THR A 164 7.52 -7.02 -1.81
CA THR A 164 7.55 -6.75 -0.37
C THR A 164 6.95 -5.40 -0.02
N THR A 165 7.20 -4.39 -0.84
CA THR A 165 6.65 -3.05 -0.63
C THR A 165 5.13 -3.10 -0.76
N GLN A 166 4.61 -3.78 -1.78
CA GLN A 166 3.17 -4.02 -1.94
C GLN A 166 2.56 -4.79 -0.77
N LEU A 167 3.26 -5.79 -0.19
CA LEU A 167 2.76 -6.50 0.99
C LEU A 167 2.62 -5.57 2.20
N ILE A 168 3.63 -4.72 2.44
CA ILE A 168 3.60 -3.75 3.54
C ILE A 168 2.46 -2.75 3.30
N ASP A 169 2.41 -2.15 2.10
CA ASP A 169 1.41 -1.14 1.75
C ASP A 169 -0.01 -1.69 1.78
N THR A 170 -0.23 -2.88 1.22
CA THR A 170 -1.55 -3.52 1.26
C THR A 170 -1.96 -3.81 2.70
N THR A 171 -1.05 -4.34 3.53
CA THR A 171 -1.38 -4.57 4.95
C THR A 171 -1.73 -3.27 5.65
N ASN A 172 -0.95 -2.22 5.43
CA ASN A 172 -1.21 -0.89 5.99
C ASN A 172 -2.60 -0.34 5.57
N LEU A 173 -2.96 -0.48 4.28
CA LEU A 173 -4.24 -0.05 3.73
C LEU A 173 -5.43 -0.85 4.28
N LEU A 174 -5.28 -2.16 4.45
CA LEU A 174 -6.33 -3.03 4.99
C LEU A 174 -6.64 -2.75 6.46
N LEU A 175 -5.68 -2.22 7.22
CA LEU A 175 -5.83 -1.92 8.65
C LEU A 175 -6.52 -0.58 8.92
N GLN A 176 -7.01 0.12 7.89
CA GLN A 176 -7.80 1.35 8.02
C GLN A 176 -9.19 1.03 8.58
N ASP A 177 -9.58 1.77 9.62
CA ASP A 177 -10.90 1.72 10.25
C ASP A 177 -11.45 0.28 10.44
N ASP A 178 -12.65 0.01 9.92
CA ASP A 178 -13.35 -1.27 9.93
C ASP A 178 -13.35 -1.96 8.55
N LEU A 179 -12.40 -1.63 7.66
CA LEU A 179 -12.31 -2.24 6.33
C LEU A 179 -12.19 -3.76 6.37
N ILE A 180 -11.49 -4.29 7.38
CA ILE A 180 -11.43 -5.73 7.65
C ILE A 180 -11.84 -6.02 9.09
N SER A 181 -12.39 -7.21 9.30
CA SER A 181 -12.81 -7.67 10.62
C SER A 181 -11.64 -7.87 11.58
N GLN A 182 -11.92 -7.88 12.89
CA GLN A 182 -10.89 -8.13 13.90
C GLN A 182 -10.25 -9.52 13.72
N GLU A 183 -11.02 -10.54 13.32
CA GLU A 183 -10.50 -11.88 13.05
C GLU A 183 -9.51 -11.90 11.88
N ALA A 184 -9.75 -11.05 10.86
CA ALA A 184 -8.82 -10.87 9.75
C ALA A 184 -7.53 -10.15 10.21
N LYS A 185 -7.65 -9.12 11.06
CA LYS A 185 -6.49 -8.43 11.68
C LYS A 185 -5.63 -9.43 12.48
N ASP A 186 -6.25 -10.25 13.32
CA ASP A 186 -5.53 -11.25 14.14
C ASP A 186 -4.85 -12.32 13.28
N ARG A 187 -5.49 -12.73 12.18
CA ARG A 187 -4.91 -13.68 11.22
C ARG A 187 -3.69 -13.09 10.52
N LEU A 188 -3.78 -11.85 10.04
CA LEU A 188 -2.65 -11.14 9.42
C LEU A 188 -1.50 -10.94 10.41
N TRP A 189 -1.80 -10.58 11.65
CA TRP A 189 -0.79 -10.44 12.70
C TRP A 189 -0.03 -11.75 12.94
N LYS A 190 -0.76 -12.87 13.06
CA LYS A 190 -0.16 -14.21 13.21
C LYS A 190 0.71 -14.59 12.02
N GLN A 191 0.29 -14.27 10.79
CA GLN A 191 1.12 -14.47 9.60
C GLN A 191 2.38 -13.59 9.65
N GLY A 192 2.26 -12.36 10.15
CA GLY A 192 3.34 -11.40 10.32
C GLY A 192 4.50 -11.91 11.18
N MET A 193 4.21 -12.77 12.17
CA MET A 193 5.24 -13.41 12.99
C MET A 193 6.26 -14.23 12.16
N ARG A 194 5.83 -14.73 11.00
CA ARG A 194 6.67 -15.42 10.02
C ARG A 194 7.13 -14.50 8.90
N LYS A 195 6.23 -13.66 8.35
CA LYS A 195 6.50 -12.72 7.25
C LYS A 195 6.46 -11.28 7.77
N THR A 196 7.62 -10.76 8.18
CA THR A 196 7.72 -9.47 8.89
C THR A 196 7.19 -8.27 8.11
N ALA A 197 7.10 -8.33 6.78
CA ALA A 197 6.46 -7.31 5.95
C ALA A 197 5.04 -6.95 6.44
N PHE A 198 4.26 -7.94 6.89
CA PHE A 198 2.93 -7.66 7.45
C PHE A 198 3.04 -6.84 8.74
N LEU A 199 3.97 -7.19 9.63
CA LEU A 199 4.16 -6.46 10.89
C LEU A 199 4.60 -5.01 10.65
N VAL A 200 5.38 -4.74 9.59
CA VAL A 200 5.70 -3.36 9.20
C VAL A 200 4.41 -2.57 8.91
N GLY A 201 3.48 -3.15 8.16
CA GLY A 201 2.17 -2.52 7.90
C GLY A 201 1.38 -2.24 9.19
N PHE A 202 1.45 -3.14 10.17
CA PHE A 202 0.83 -2.94 11.49
C PHE A 202 1.46 -1.79 12.28
N ILE A 203 2.79 -1.76 12.43
CA ILE A 203 3.46 -0.73 13.25
C ILE A 203 3.31 0.67 12.64
N GLU A 204 3.11 0.76 11.32
CA GLU A 204 2.84 2.02 10.64
C GLU A 204 1.40 2.51 10.85
N ARG A 205 0.41 1.62 10.71
CA ARG A 205 -1.01 1.99 10.74
C ARG A 205 -1.60 1.99 12.13
N MET A 206 -1.39 0.93 12.90
CA MET A 206 -2.08 0.68 14.17
C MET A 206 -1.32 1.23 15.38
N LYS A 207 -0.77 2.44 15.27
CA LYS A 207 -0.05 3.09 16.37
C LYS A 207 -0.99 3.27 17.57
N GLY A 208 -0.64 2.67 18.71
CA GLY A 208 -1.47 2.70 19.91
C GLY A 208 -2.63 1.69 19.94
N ASN A 209 -2.75 0.82 18.93
CA ASN A 209 -3.80 -0.20 18.86
C ASN A 209 -3.30 -1.53 18.25
N LEU A 210 -2.03 -1.89 18.50
CA LEU A 210 -1.45 -3.15 18.07
C LEU A 210 -2.05 -4.34 18.84
N PRO A 211 -2.22 -5.51 18.18
CA PRO A 211 -2.71 -6.72 18.83
C PRO A 211 -1.84 -7.17 20.02
N ASN A 212 -2.46 -7.37 21.19
CA ASN A 212 -1.78 -7.82 22.41
C ASN A 212 -1.93 -9.34 22.64
N ASN A 213 -1.39 -10.14 21.72
CA ASN A 213 -1.53 -11.61 21.82
C ASN A 213 -0.66 -12.26 22.90
N ASP A 214 0.39 -11.56 23.34
CA ASP A 214 1.37 -12.07 24.31
C ASP A 214 1.12 -11.58 25.75
N ASN A 215 -0.04 -10.97 26.02
CA ASN A 215 -0.37 -10.33 27.31
C ASN A 215 0.75 -9.39 27.81
N THR A 216 1.33 -8.62 26.89
CA THR A 216 2.29 -7.58 27.24
C THR A 216 1.60 -6.56 28.13
N VAL A 217 2.27 -6.15 29.20
CA VAL A 217 1.78 -5.17 30.17
C VAL A 217 2.61 -3.90 30.12
N ALA A 218 2.03 -2.81 30.59
CA ALA A 218 2.73 -1.55 30.80
C ALA A 218 3.88 -1.69 31.81
N LEU A 219 4.94 -0.91 31.61
CA LEU A 219 6.03 -0.77 32.58
C LEU A 219 5.83 0.49 33.41
N SER A 220 6.19 0.44 34.70
CA SER A 220 6.08 1.56 35.63
C SER A 220 7.46 2.13 35.95
N LEU A 221 8.15 2.66 34.93
CA LEU A 221 9.51 3.19 35.09
C LEU A 221 9.56 4.55 35.84
N GLY A 222 8.42 5.15 36.16
CA GLY A 222 8.31 6.31 37.06
C GLY A 222 8.94 7.62 36.54
N LYS A 223 9.35 7.67 35.27
CA LYS A 223 10.03 8.81 34.64
C LYS A 223 9.25 9.31 33.43
N LYS A 224 8.95 10.61 33.41
CA LYS A 224 8.19 11.28 32.35
C LYS A 224 8.80 11.08 30.96
N GLU A 225 10.13 11.08 30.86
CA GLU A 225 10.85 10.82 29.62
C GLU A 225 10.65 9.39 29.08
N LEU A 226 10.05 8.48 29.83
CA LEU A 226 9.80 7.10 29.40
C LEU A 226 8.30 6.82 29.23
N ASP A 227 7.42 7.82 29.38
CA ASP A 227 5.97 7.61 29.30
C ASP A 227 5.53 7.02 27.96
N CYS A 228 6.17 7.44 26.85
CA CYS A 228 5.86 6.91 25.51
C CYS A 228 6.17 5.41 25.36
N VAL A 229 7.14 4.88 26.13
CA VAL A 229 7.50 3.46 26.10
C VAL A 229 6.85 2.67 27.23
N ASN A 230 6.43 3.33 28.31
CA ASN A 230 5.85 2.69 29.49
C ASN A 230 4.46 2.11 29.24
N THR A 231 3.69 2.67 28.30
CA THR A 231 2.35 2.17 27.99
C THR A 231 2.38 0.74 27.47
N GLU A 232 1.27 0.00 27.66
CA GLU A 232 1.10 -1.35 27.09
C GLU A 232 1.42 -1.36 25.59
N GLN A 233 0.85 -0.40 24.86
CA GLN A 233 1.01 -0.28 23.42
C GLN A 233 2.42 0.16 23.01
N GLY A 234 3.08 0.99 23.81
CA GLY A 234 4.50 1.30 23.65
C GLY A 234 5.36 0.04 23.76
N GLN A 235 5.10 -0.81 24.76
CA GLN A 235 5.81 -2.07 24.93
C GLN A 235 5.56 -3.06 23.79
N ILE A 236 4.31 -3.20 23.33
CA ILE A 236 3.98 -4.03 22.16
C ILE A 236 4.71 -3.52 20.90
N MET A 237 4.73 -2.20 20.69
CA MET A 237 5.44 -1.57 19.58
C MET A 237 6.94 -1.90 19.59
N LEU A 238 7.62 -1.67 20.72
CA LEU A 238 9.07 -1.92 20.82
C LEU A 238 9.43 -3.40 20.68
N LYS A 239 8.64 -4.30 21.28
CA LYS A 239 8.84 -5.76 21.13
C LYS A 239 8.65 -6.19 19.67
N THR A 240 7.63 -5.66 19.00
CA THR A 240 7.35 -5.95 17.59
C THR A 240 8.48 -5.46 16.70
N ILE A 241 8.97 -4.23 16.90
CA ILE A 241 10.11 -3.68 16.18
C ILE A 241 11.37 -4.53 16.43
N SER A 242 11.67 -4.91 17.68
CA SER A 242 12.80 -5.79 18.00
C SER A 242 12.71 -7.13 17.24
N HIS A 243 11.51 -7.73 17.17
CA HIS A 243 11.26 -8.97 16.43
C HIS A 243 11.46 -8.80 14.92
N ILE A 244 10.94 -7.74 14.32
CA ILE A 244 11.14 -7.43 12.90
C ILE A 244 12.64 -7.29 12.60
N LEU A 245 13.34 -6.47 13.38
CA LEU A 245 14.76 -6.18 13.19
C LEU A 245 15.62 -7.45 13.33
N LYS A 246 15.27 -8.39 14.22
CA LYS A 246 15.94 -9.70 14.34
C LYS A 246 15.81 -10.55 13.08
N LYS A 247 14.75 -10.36 12.29
CA LYS A 247 14.40 -11.18 11.13
C LYS A 247 14.61 -10.49 9.78
N ILE A 248 15.26 -9.32 9.74
CA ILE A 248 15.50 -8.60 8.48
C ILE A 248 16.20 -9.47 7.44
N ASN A 249 15.63 -9.46 6.25
CA ASN A 249 16.18 -10.05 5.03
C ASN A 249 15.96 -9.16 3.80
N GLN A 250 15.29 -8.01 3.94
CA GLN A 250 14.93 -7.11 2.85
C GLN A 250 15.07 -5.66 3.31
N GLU A 251 15.54 -4.79 2.42
CA GLU A 251 15.87 -3.39 2.76
C GLU A 251 14.63 -2.55 3.10
N HIS A 252 13.53 -2.70 2.36
CA HIS A 252 12.31 -1.93 2.61
C HIS A 252 11.68 -2.23 3.97
N VAL A 253 11.79 -3.48 4.44
CA VAL A 253 11.37 -3.86 5.80
C VAL A 253 12.24 -3.14 6.84
N LEU A 254 13.56 -3.09 6.63
CA LEU A 254 14.47 -2.40 7.51
C LEU A 254 14.18 -0.89 7.56
N TYR A 255 14.22 -0.21 6.41
CA TYR A 255 14.08 1.24 6.34
C TYR A 255 12.81 1.72 7.02
N ARG A 256 11.66 1.15 6.65
CA ARG A 256 10.35 1.52 7.22
C ARG A 256 10.26 1.23 8.72
N THR A 257 10.87 0.13 9.18
CA THR A 257 10.92 -0.17 10.63
C THR A 257 11.77 0.85 11.39
N LEU A 258 12.91 1.27 10.84
CA LEU A 258 13.76 2.30 11.47
C LEU A 258 13.04 3.66 11.51
N GLU A 259 12.35 4.05 10.43
CA GLU A 259 11.56 5.29 10.40
C GLU A 259 10.45 5.29 11.45
N VAL A 260 9.71 4.18 11.59
CA VAL A 260 8.67 4.06 12.63
C VAL A 260 9.29 4.14 14.02
N LEU A 261 10.43 3.47 14.25
CA LEU A 261 11.11 3.47 15.54
C LEU A 261 11.52 4.89 15.97
N GLY A 262 12.21 5.62 15.10
CA GLY A 262 12.62 7.00 15.37
C GLY A 262 11.43 7.92 15.61
N ALA A 263 10.41 7.84 14.76
CA ALA A 263 9.19 8.65 14.90
C ALA A 263 8.47 8.38 16.24
N CYS A 264 8.34 7.11 16.64
CA CYS A 264 7.71 6.71 17.89
C CYS A 264 8.43 7.24 19.15
N LEU A 265 9.76 7.38 19.08
CA LEU A 265 10.59 7.78 20.22
C LEU A 265 11.12 9.21 20.13
N SER A 266 10.68 9.96 19.12
CA SER A 266 11.16 11.30 18.79
C SER A 266 11.31 12.20 20.02
N HIS A 267 12.37 13.02 19.97
CA HIS A 267 12.70 13.97 21.02
C HIS A 267 13.17 15.29 20.37
N PRO A 268 12.72 16.47 20.83
CA PRO A 268 13.03 17.74 20.17
C PRO A 268 14.53 18.06 20.02
N MET A 269 15.35 17.55 20.95
CA MET A 269 16.80 17.77 20.96
C MET A 269 17.59 16.68 20.23
N ILE A 270 16.93 15.65 19.70
CA ILE A 270 17.57 14.58 18.94
C ILE A 270 17.23 14.74 17.46
N GLN A 271 18.25 14.68 16.62
CA GLN A 271 18.14 14.76 15.17
C GLN A 271 18.70 13.48 14.55
N PRO A 272 18.08 12.95 13.48
CA PRO A 272 18.63 11.79 12.79
C PRO A 272 20.00 12.08 12.15
N LEU A 273 20.94 11.15 12.31
CA LEU A 273 22.30 11.23 11.77
C LEU A 273 22.64 9.96 10.99
N ASP A 274 23.69 10.03 10.19
CA ASP A 274 24.06 8.97 9.25
C ASP A 274 24.94 7.88 9.89
N GLN A 275 25.52 8.14 11.07
CA GLN A 275 26.37 7.20 11.81
C GLN A 275 25.81 6.92 13.21
N ILE A 276 25.89 5.67 13.65
CA ILE A 276 25.33 5.24 14.94
C ILE A 276 26.14 5.82 16.11
N GLU A 277 27.45 5.99 15.94
CA GLU A 277 28.35 6.58 16.94
C GLU A 277 28.01 8.04 17.21
N ASP A 278 27.68 8.81 16.15
CA ASP A 278 27.29 10.22 16.30
C ASP A 278 25.94 10.34 17.03
N LEU A 279 25.00 9.43 16.78
CA LEU A 279 23.74 9.37 17.53
C LEU A 279 23.95 9.02 19.00
N GLN A 280 24.88 8.11 19.31
CA GLN A 280 25.24 7.78 20.70
C GLN A 280 25.82 9.00 21.42
N ASN A 281 26.73 9.73 20.77
CA ASN A 281 27.30 10.96 21.31
C ASN A 281 26.22 12.04 21.54
N GLN A 282 25.29 12.19 20.59
CA GLN A 282 24.19 13.14 20.72
C GLN A 282 23.25 12.76 21.88
N ALA A 283 22.86 11.49 21.98
CA ALA A 283 22.02 10.99 23.07
C ALA A 283 22.66 11.23 24.44
N GLN A 284 23.97 10.97 24.56
CA GLN A 284 24.73 11.21 25.79
C GLN A 284 24.74 12.70 26.15
N SER A 285 25.08 13.58 25.19
CA SER A 285 25.13 15.03 25.42
C SER A 285 23.77 15.62 25.82
N VAL A 286 22.68 15.15 25.19
CA VAL A 286 21.33 15.57 25.56
C VAL A 286 20.95 15.07 26.95
N SER A 287 21.29 13.82 27.29
CA SER A 287 21.05 13.26 28.63
C SER A 287 21.75 14.07 29.72
N GLU A 288 23.02 14.44 29.49
CA GLU A 288 23.81 15.29 30.38
C GLU A 288 23.22 16.69 30.52
N THR A 289 22.80 17.29 29.41
CA THR A 289 22.17 18.63 29.39
C THR A 289 20.87 18.66 30.20
N LEU A 290 20.10 17.58 30.16
CA LEU A 290 18.87 17.42 30.93
C LEU A 290 19.12 17.02 32.40
N GLY A 291 20.36 16.73 32.79
CA GLY A 291 20.71 16.26 34.13
C GLY A 291 20.14 14.87 34.45
N LEU A 292 19.92 14.05 33.41
CA LEU A 292 19.32 12.72 33.52
C LEU A 292 20.41 11.67 33.31
N ASP A 293 20.89 11.06 34.39
CA ASP A 293 21.84 9.93 34.31
C ASP A 293 21.07 8.61 34.46
N ASP A 294 20.36 8.22 33.40
CA ASP A 294 19.63 6.96 33.33
C ASP A 294 19.83 6.28 31.98
N GLU A 295 20.24 5.01 32.03
CA GLU A 295 20.53 4.22 30.83
C GLU A 295 19.30 3.96 29.96
N LYS A 296 18.09 3.82 30.54
CA LYS A 296 16.83 3.71 29.76
C LYS A 296 16.53 5.02 29.04
N ILE A 297 16.80 6.18 29.65
CA ILE A 297 16.64 7.49 28.98
C ILE A 297 17.65 7.63 27.84
N LYS A 298 18.93 7.32 28.05
CA LYS A 298 19.94 7.32 26.98
C LYS A 298 19.56 6.37 25.84
N ALA A 299 19.07 5.18 26.15
CA ALA A 299 18.57 4.23 25.16
C ALA A 299 17.39 4.79 24.35
N ARG A 300 16.41 5.43 25.00
CA ARG A 300 15.32 6.11 24.28
C ARG A 300 15.86 7.21 23.37
N LEU A 301 16.74 8.08 23.87
CA LEU A 301 17.31 9.19 23.10
C LEU A 301 18.10 8.71 21.89
N LEU A 302 18.88 7.63 22.03
CA LEU A 302 19.56 6.97 20.90
C LEU A 302 18.54 6.55 19.83
N LEU A 303 17.49 5.83 20.24
CA LEU A 303 16.48 5.33 19.32
C LEU A 303 15.64 6.44 18.69
N ALA A 304 15.50 7.60 19.33
CA ALA A 304 14.78 8.75 18.81
C ALA A 304 15.40 9.33 17.52
N GLY A 305 16.71 9.14 17.32
CA GLY A 305 17.43 9.58 16.13
C GLY A 305 17.59 8.48 15.06
N VAL A 306 17.10 7.27 15.31
CA VAL A 306 17.21 6.15 14.38
C VAL A 306 16.29 6.38 13.18
N ASN A 307 16.84 6.25 11.97
CA ASN A 307 16.08 6.29 10.73
C ASN A 307 16.83 5.51 9.63
N GLU A 308 16.32 5.52 8.39
CA GLU A 308 16.91 4.74 7.29
C GLU A 308 18.35 5.14 6.93
N ARG A 309 18.77 6.39 7.22
CA ARG A 309 20.09 6.93 6.82
C ARG A 309 21.26 6.13 7.38
N LEU A 310 21.06 5.52 8.54
CA LEU A 310 22.03 4.62 9.17
C LEU A 310 22.35 3.38 8.33
N ALA A 311 21.47 3.00 7.40
CA ALA A 311 21.59 1.77 6.62
C ALA A 311 21.75 2.00 5.12
N VAL A 312 21.14 3.05 4.55
CA VAL A 312 21.06 3.29 3.09
C VAL A 312 22.43 3.29 2.42
N SER A 313 23.40 4.01 2.97
CA SER A 313 24.75 4.12 2.40
C SER A 313 25.45 2.76 2.31
N THR A 314 25.34 1.95 3.38
CA THR A 314 25.96 0.63 3.46
C THR A 314 25.26 -0.39 2.56
N ILE A 315 23.93 -0.35 2.48
CA ILE A 315 23.17 -1.25 1.59
C ILE A 315 23.46 -0.93 0.14
N SER A 316 23.41 0.35 -0.24
CA SER A 316 23.67 0.79 -1.62
C SER A 316 25.11 0.48 -2.06
N ALA A 317 26.10 0.70 -1.20
CA ALA A 317 27.50 0.45 -1.53
C ALA A 317 27.84 -1.04 -1.76
N HIS A 318 27.04 -1.94 -1.18
CA HIS A 318 27.31 -3.38 -1.20
C HIS A 318 26.22 -4.23 -1.86
N SER A 319 25.19 -3.59 -2.42
CA SER A 319 24.02 -4.25 -3.02
C SER A 319 23.47 -5.38 -2.14
N LEU A 320 23.29 -5.09 -0.85
CA LEU A 320 22.98 -6.13 0.15
C LEU A 320 21.56 -6.67 -0.02
N ALA A 321 21.43 -8.00 0.04
CA ALA A 321 20.15 -8.68 0.06
C ALA A 321 20.16 -9.85 1.06
N GLY A 322 18.97 -10.25 1.53
CA GLY A 322 18.82 -11.42 2.39
C GLY A 322 19.53 -11.28 3.74
N SER A 323 20.10 -12.38 4.22
CA SER A 323 20.79 -12.44 5.51
C SER A 323 22.06 -11.59 5.58
N ALA A 324 22.63 -11.17 4.44
CA ALA A 324 23.82 -10.33 4.37
C ALA A 324 23.58 -8.94 4.98
N ILE A 325 22.34 -8.42 4.87
CA ILE A 325 21.94 -7.13 5.46
C ILE A 325 22.27 -7.10 6.95
N ARG A 326 21.77 -8.09 7.72
CA ARG A 326 21.99 -8.14 9.18
C ARG A 326 23.46 -8.29 9.56
N LYS A 327 24.21 -9.10 8.80
CA LYS A 327 25.63 -9.33 9.09
C LYS A 327 26.45 -8.05 8.91
N LYS A 328 26.21 -7.36 7.79
CA LYS A 328 26.97 -6.17 7.42
C LYS A 328 26.60 -4.94 8.26
N LEU A 329 25.32 -4.81 8.64
CA LEU A 329 24.81 -3.73 9.50
C LEU A 329 24.85 -4.09 11.00
N SER A 330 25.63 -5.07 11.42
CA SER A 330 25.67 -5.49 12.83
C SER A 330 26.13 -4.37 13.78
N ASN A 331 27.03 -3.50 13.33
CA ASN A 331 27.46 -2.31 14.06
C ASN A 331 26.31 -1.31 14.32
N VAL A 332 25.33 -1.24 13.42
CA VAL A 332 24.14 -0.38 13.55
C VAL A 332 23.02 -1.09 14.31
N LEU A 333 22.74 -2.34 13.94
CA LEU A 333 21.58 -3.08 14.47
C LEU A 333 21.79 -3.57 15.91
N ASN A 334 23.02 -3.88 16.33
CA ASN A 334 23.26 -4.36 17.70
C ASN A 334 22.98 -3.27 18.74
N PRO A 335 23.52 -2.04 18.63
CA PRO A 335 23.18 -0.96 19.56
C PRO A 335 21.68 -0.68 19.64
N ILE A 336 20.97 -0.69 18.49
CA ILE A 336 19.52 -0.51 18.43
C ILE A 336 18.80 -1.64 19.17
N GLN A 337 19.21 -2.90 18.95
CA GLN A 337 18.63 -4.06 19.63
C GLN A 337 18.88 -4.04 21.14
N ASP A 338 20.06 -3.61 21.57
CA ASP A 338 20.40 -3.56 22.99
C ASP A 338 19.62 -2.44 23.70
N ALA A 339 19.45 -1.28 23.06
CA ALA A 339 18.56 -0.22 23.54
C ALA A 339 17.10 -0.69 23.62
N LEU A 340 16.59 -1.41 22.61
CA LEU A 340 15.25 -1.98 22.62
C LEU A 340 15.06 -3.00 23.76
N LYS A 341 16.05 -3.87 23.99
CA LYS A 341 16.01 -4.82 25.12
C LYS A 341 15.96 -4.08 26.46
N LEU A 342 16.74 -3.02 26.61
CA LEU A 342 16.78 -2.24 27.86
C LEU A 342 15.42 -1.57 28.15
N LEU A 343 14.75 -1.04 27.12
CA LEU A 343 13.45 -0.38 27.23
C LEU A 343 12.26 -1.35 27.37
N THR A 344 12.46 -2.62 27.05
CA THR A 344 11.42 -3.66 27.15
C THR A 344 11.63 -4.59 28.34
N ALA A 345 12.72 -4.43 29.08
CA ALA A 345 12.96 -5.07 30.36
C ALA A 345 12.26 -4.29 31.49
N PRO A 346 11.64 -4.99 32.45
CA PRO A 346 10.96 -4.35 33.59
C PRO A 346 11.84 -3.41 34.39
#